data_AF-A0A916U9D7-F1
#
_entry.id   AF-A0A916U9D7-F1
#
_cell.length_a   1.000
_cell.length_b   1.000
_cell.length_c   1.000
_cell.angle_alpha   90.00
_cell.angle_beta   90.00
_cell.angle_gamma   90.00
#
_symmetry.space_group_name_H-M   'P 1'
#
loop_
_entity.id
_entity.type
_entity.pdbx_description
1 polymer ?
#
loop_
_entity_poly.entity_id
_entity_poly.type
_entity_poly.pdbx_seq_one_letter_code
_entity_poly.pdbx_strand_id
1 'polypeptide(L)'
;MRKIYKIFSAGGTKQSRGASYLFVWVTYAHAGRGGILVGQQLIVDPDALRGAAKSLDDAAQAVNRGLAAIRGIVAPRPAGHDEVSVGVVRWLANSFHHCAPHLATAVQELHGAAAALRRQADVYQSQDAALSGALSQHG
;
A
#
# COMPACT_ATOMS: atom_id res chain seq x y z
N MET A 1 17.15 -10.41 -18.84
CA MET A 1 16.65 -10.46 -17.45
C MET A 1 17.44 -9.46 -16.60
N ARG A 2 16.86 -8.31 -16.23
CA ARG A 2 17.55 -7.29 -15.43
C ARG A 2 17.12 -7.43 -13.96
N LYS A 3 18.08 -7.68 -13.07
CA LYS A 3 17.86 -7.74 -11.62
C LYS A 3 17.80 -6.31 -11.07
N ILE A 4 16.65 -5.94 -10.51
CA ILE A 4 16.48 -4.70 -9.74
C ILE A 4 16.88 -5.03 -8.30
N TYR A 5 17.94 -4.42 -7.80
CA TYR A 5 18.34 -4.53 -6.41
C TYR A 5 17.74 -3.34 -5.63
N LYS A 6 16.93 -3.61 -4.61
CA LYS A 6 16.56 -2.62 -3.60
C LYS A 6 17.76 -2.44 -2.67
N ILE A 7 18.40 -1.29 -2.68
CA ILE A 7 19.41 -0.92 -1.69
C ILE A 7 18.72 -0.05 -0.65
N PHE A 8 18.58 -0.55 0.58
CA PHE A 8 18.06 0.22 1.70
C PHE A 8 19.24 0.98 2.30
N SER A 9 19.33 2.29 2.05
CA SER A 9 20.36 3.15 2.64
C SER A 9 19.72 4.05 3.69
N ALA A 10 19.96 3.75 4.95
CA ALA A 10 19.62 4.64 6.07
C ALA A 10 20.74 5.68 6.21
N GLY A 11 20.63 6.79 5.49
CA GLY A 11 21.53 7.93 5.62
C GLY A 11 21.09 8.84 6.77
N GLY A 12 21.88 8.86 7.85
CA GLY A 12 21.60 9.63 9.05
C GLY A 12 21.63 11.15 8.84
N THR A 13 20.75 11.87 9.52
CA THR A 13 20.78 13.33 9.62
C THR A 13 21.23 13.73 11.01
N LYS A 14 22.29 14.55 11.07
CA LYS A 14 22.74 15.22 12.29
C LYS A 14 21.57 15.94 12.97
N GLN A 15 21.52 15.70 14.28
CA GLN A 15 20.63 16.27 15.27
C GLN A 15 20.75 17.80 15.30
N SER A 16 19.78 18.50 14.70
CA SER A 16 19.45 19.88 15.07
C SER A 16 18.06 19.88 15.69
N ARG A 17 17.94 20.61 16.79
CA ARG A 17 16.81 20.61 17.72
C ARG A 17 15.50 20.99 17.02
N GLY A 18 14.48 20.15 17.19
CA GLY A 18 13.08 20.46 16.91
C GLY A 18 12.55 19.89 15.59
N ALA A 19 11.67 18.90 15.69
CA ALA A 19 10.93 18.24 14.61
C ALA A 19 11.71 17.19 13.77
N SER A 20 11.73 15.96 14.28
CA SER A 20 12.22 14.78 13.56
C SER A 20 11.22 14.38 12.46
N TYR A 21 11.46 14.81 11.22
CA TYR A 21 10.79 14.25 10.04
C TYR A 21 11.68 13.18 9.42
N LEU A 22 11.32 11.91 9.59
CA LEU A 22 11.99 10.78 8.95
C LEU A 22 11.59 10.74 7.46
N PHE A 23 12.34 11.44 6.61
CA PHE A 23 12.16 11.37 5.16
C PHE A 23 12.80 10.10 4.60
N VAL A 24 11.99 9.10 4.26
CA VAL A 24 12.44 7.92 3.51
C VAL A 24 12.31 8.21 2.02
N TRP A 25 13.42 8.56 1.37
CA TRP A 25 13.51 8.62 -0.09
C TRP A 25 13.90 7.23 -0.63
N VAL A 26 13.09 6.67 -1.52
CA VAL A 26 13.45 5.46 -2.28
C VAL A 26 14.15 5.90 -3.57
N THR A 27 15.48 5.91 -3.59
CA THR A 27 16.27 6.20 -4.79
C THR A 27 16.46 4.92 -5.62
N TYR A 28 15.88 4.88 -6.82
CA TYR A 28 16.18 3.84 -7.81
C TYR A 28 17.45 4.20 -8.57
N ALA A 29 18.56 3.56 -8.23
CA ALA A 29 19.82 3.71 -8.98
C ALA A 29 19.80 2.81 -10.22
N HIS A 30 19.52 3.39 -11.39
CA HIS A 30 19.81 2.73 -12.67
C HIS A 30 21.28 2.94 -13.01
N ALA A 31 22.09 1.89 -12.92
CA ALA A 31 23.49 1.91 -13.35
C ALA A 31 23.59 2.01 -14.89
N GLY A 32 23.54 3.24 -15.40
CA GLY A 32 23.86 3.59 -16.78
C GLY A 32 24.80 4.79 -16.77
N ARG A 33 26.02 4.59 -17.27
CA ARG A 33 27.10 5.58 -17.44
C ARG A 33 26.59 6.98 -17.83
N GLY A 34 26.96 7.98 -17.03
CA GLY A 34 27.22 9.34 -17.53
C GLY A 34 26.03 10.31 -17.68
N GLY A 35 24.94 10.14 -16.94
CA GLY A 35 23.85 11.12 -16.90
C GLY A 35 23.88 11.94 -15.62
N ILE A 36 23.98 13.26 -15.75
CA ILE A 36 23.73 14.24 -14.68
C ILE A 36 22.41 13.85 -13.97
N LEU A 37 22.47 13.67 -12.65
CA LEU A 37 21.29 13.48 -11.79
C LEU A 37 20.45 14.76 -11.83
N VAL A 38 19.70 14.96 -12.91
CA VAL A 38 18.53 15.84 -12.86
C VAL A 38 17.53 15.05 -12.03
N GLY A 39 17.34 15.48 -10.78
CA GLY A 39 16.18 15.09 -10.01
C GLY A 39 14.97 15.43 -10.87
N GLN A 40 14.40 14.44 -11.54
CA GLN A 40 13.10 14.64 -12.17
C GLN A 40 12.15 14.91 -11.02
N GLN A 41 11.80 16.18 -10.85
CA GLN A 41 10.70 16.60 -10.01
C GLN A 41 9.46 15.96 -10.62
N LEU A 42 9.13 14.76 -10.17
CA LEU A 42 7.90 14.10 -10.49
C LEU A 42 6.80 14.98 -9.88
N ILE A 43 6.12 15.74 -10.74
CA ILE A 43 4.93 16.49 -10.36
C ILE A 43 3.86 15.43 -10.10
N VAL A 44 3.70 15.08 -8.84
CA VAL A 44 2.69 14.12 -8.40
C VAL A 44 1.45 14.91 -8.01
N ASP A 45 0.34 14.65 -8.71
CA ASP A 45 -0.96 15.20 -8.36
C ASP A 45 -1.44 14.60 -7.01
N PRO A 46 -1.66 15.41 -5.96
CA PRO A 46 -2.12 14.92 -4.67
C PRO A 46 -3.52 14.30 -4.74
N ASP A 47 -4.37 14.73 -5.67
CA ASP A 47 -5.70 14.14 -5.86
C ASP A 47 -5.60 12.76 -6.50
N ALA A 48 -4.66 12.56 -7.43
CA ALA A 48 -4.35 11.23 -7.97
C ALA A 48 -3.86 10.27 -6.88
N LEU A 49 -3.03 10.73 -5.93
CA LEU A 49 -2.61 9.94 -4.77
C LEU A 49 -3.77 9.56 -3.86
N ARG A 50 -4.69 10.50 -3.60
CA ARG A 50 -5.91 10.24 -2.80
C ARG A 50 -6.85 9.27 -3.51
N GLY A 51 -6.99 9.40 -4.83
CA GLY A 51 -7.76 8.48 -5.67
C GLY A 51 -7.19 7.07 -5.63
N ALA A 52 -5.87 6.92 -5.77
CA ALA A 52 -5.19 5.63 -5.63
C ALA A 52 -5.38 5.03 -4.23
N ALA A 53 -5.25 5.84 -3.17
CA ALA A 53 -5.51 5.38 -1.80
C ALA A 53 -6.94 4.87 -1.62
N LYS A 54 -7.94 5.57 -2.19
CA LYS A 54 -9.33 5.12 -2.19
C LYS A 54 -9.51 3.80 -2.93
N SER A 55 -8.89 3.63 -4.09
CA SER A 55 -8.97 2.37 -4.85
C SER A 55 -8.40 1.18 -4.07
N LEU A 56 -7.34 1.39 -3.28
CA LEU A 56 -6.76 0.36 -2.43
C LEU A 56 -7.70 -0.03 -1.28
N ASP A 57 -8.35 0.95 -0.65
CA ASP A 57 -9.34 0.68 0.39
C ASP A 57 -10.59 -0.02 -0.16
N ASP A 58 -11.07 0.38 -1.34
CA ASP A 58 -12.19 -0.27 -2.02
C ASP A 58 -11.84 -1.75 -2.36
N ALA A 59 -10.60 -2.02 -2.79
CA ALA A 59 -10.10 -3.37 -3.00
C ALA A 59 -10.02 -4.18 -1.70
N ALA A 60 -9.54 -3.58 -0.61
CA ALA A 60 -9.49 -4.21 0.71
C ALA A 60 -10.90 -4.59 1.21
N GLN A 61 -11.88 -3.70 1.01
CA GLN A 61 -13.29 -3.97 1.32
C GLN A 61 -13.87 -5.08 0.44
N ALA A 62 -13.50 -5.16 -0.83
CA ALA A 62 -13.93 -6.24 -1.72
C ALA A 62 -13.41 -7.61 -1.23
N VAL A 63 -12.14 -7.68 -0.82
CA VAL A 63 -11.55 -8.91 -0.25
C VAL A 63 -12.29 -9.32 1.03
N ASN A 64 -12.53 -8.39 1.94
CA ASN A 64 -13.27 -8.66 3.18
C ASN A 64 -14.70 -9.17 2.93
N ARG A 65 -15.42 -8.56 1.97
CA ARG A 65 -16.76 -9.02 1.57
C ARG A 65 -16.72 -10.42 0.98
N GLY A 66 -15.74 -10.71 0.12
CA GLY A 66 -15.56 -12.05 -0.43
C GLY A 66 -15.28 -13.10 0.65
N LEU A 67 -14.43 -12.77 1.62
CA LEU A 67 -14.12 -13.64 2.76
C LEU A 67 -15.35 -13.92 3.62
N ALA A 68 -16.16 -12.89 3.91
CA ALA A 68 -17.41 -13.03 4.67
C ALA A 68 -18.44 -13.90 3.94
N ALA A 69 -18.57 -13.74 2.62
CA ALA A 69 -19.46 -14.57 1.80
C ALA A 69 -19.07 -16.05 1.83
N ILE A 70 -17.78 -16.36 1.70
CA ILE A 70 -17.29 -17.75 1.75
C ILE A 70 -17.53 -18.37 3.13
N ARG A 71 -17.32 -17.62 4.23
CA ARG A 71 -17.65 -18.11 5.59
C ARG A 71 -19.11 -18.52 5.71
N GLY A 72 -20.03 -17.76 5.12
CA GLY A 72 -21.47 -18.07 5.12
C GLY A 72 -21.80 -19.37 4.38
N ILE A 73 -21.05 -19.70 3.33
CA ILE A 73 -21.22 -20.93 2.54
C ILE A 73 -20.63 -22.17 3.25
N VAL A 74 -19.52 -22.00 3.96
CA VAL A 74 -18.84 -23.09 4.68
C VAL A 74 -19.57 -23.47 5.98
N ALA A 75 -20.34 -22.55 6.57
CA ALA A 75 -21.01 -22.74 7.86
C ALA A 75 -22.12 -23.82 7.90
N PRO A 76 -23.01 -23.97 6.89
CA PRO A 76 -24.03 -25.02 6.93
C PRO A 76 -23.46 -26.39 6.58
N ARG A 77 -23.63 -27.36 7.49
CA ARG A 77 -23.39 -28.78 7.19
C ARG A 77 -24.48 -29.27 6.23
N PRO A 78 -24.15 -29.87 5.07
CA PRO A 78 -25.16 -30.39 4.16
C PRO A 78 -26.01 -31.44 4.88
N ALA A 79 -27.33 -31.38 4.69
CA ALA A 79 -28.28 -32.30 5.28
C ALA A 79 -28.18 -33.73 4.71
N GLY A 80 -27.41 -33.92 3.62
CA GLY A 80 -27.18 -35.21 2.97
C GLY A 80 -25.94 -35.92 3.50
N HIS A 81 -26.12 -37.18 3.90
CA HIS A 81 -25.10 -38.11 4.39
C HIS A 81 -24.15 -38.66 3.31
N ASP A 82 -24.03 -38.00 2.17
CA ASP A 82 -23.09 -38.43 1.13
C ASP A 82 -21.66 -38.03 1.54
N GLU A 83 -20.75 -39.00 1.50
CA GLU A 83 -19.37 -38.87 1.97
C GLU A 83 -18.59 -37.84 1.15
N VAL A 84 -18.99 -37.65 -0.13
CA VAL A 84 -18.40 -36.67 -1.04
C VAL A 84 -18.71 -35.24 -0.59
N SER A 85 -19.94 -34.92 -0.22
CA SER A 85 -20.37 -33.60 0.26
C SER A 85 -19.67 -33.26 1.57
N VAL A 86 -19.55 -34.24 2.48
CA VAL A 86 -18.77 -34.06 3.71
C VAL A 86 -17.30 -33.82 3.40
N GLY A 87 -16.73 -34.57 2.45
CA GLY A 87 -15.34 -34.40 1.99
C GLY A 87 -15.08 -33.03 1.36
N VAL A 88 -15.97 -32.58 0.47
CA VAL A 88 -15.89 -31.29 -0.21
C VAL A 88 -16.02 -30.14 0.79
N VAL A 89 -16.98 -30.20 1.73
CA VAL A 89 -17.14 -29.18 2.77
C VAL A 89 -15.92 -29.13 3.68
N ARG A 90 -15.35 -30.28 4.06
CA ARG A 90 -14.11 -30.34 4.86
C ARG A 90 -12.92 -29.76 4.10
N TRP A 91 -12.77 -30.11 2.83
CA TRP A 91 -11.70 -29.56 1.98
C TRP A 91 -11.84 -28.04 1.85
N LEU A 92 -13.05 -27.54 1.58
CA LEU A 92 -13.32 -26.11 1.45
C LEU A 92 -13.04 -25.36 2.75
N ALA A 93 -13.48 -25.92 3.89
CA ALA A 93 -13.20 -25.37 5.21
C ALA A 93 -11.69 -25.31 5.49
N ASN A 94 -10.94 -26.37 5.14
CA ASN A 94 -9.49 -26.42 5.34
C ASN A 94 -8.75 -25.42 4.42
N SER A 95 -9.10 -25.36 3.14
CA SER A 95 -8.57 -24.37 2.20
C SER A 95 -8.85 -22.95 2.68
N PHE A 96 -10.07 -22.70 3.15
CA PHE A 96 -10.43 -21.40 3.72
C PHE A 96 -9.61 -21.08 4.97
N HIS A 97 -9.45 -22.04 5.89
CA HIS A 97 -8.64 -21.86 7.09
C HIS A 97 -7.19 -21.53 6.77
N HIS A 98 -6.63 -22.14 5.72
CA HIS A 98 -5.27 -21.87 5.26
C HIS A 98 -5.13 -20.50 4.58
N CYS A 99 -6.08 -20.11 3.73
CA CYS A 99 -5.99 -18.86 2.96
C CYS A 99 -6.45 -17.61 3.72
N ALA A 100 -7.40 -17.73 4.65
CA ALA A 100 -7.96 -16.61 5.40
C ALA A 100 -6.91 -15.71 6.09
N PRO A 101 -5.88 -16.22 6.80
CA PRO A 101 -4.87 -15.36 7.41
C PRO A 101 -4.07 -14.58 6.37
N HIS A 102 -3.71 -15.17 5.23
CA HIS A 102 -2.99 -14.48 4.17
C HIS A 102 -3.81 -13.36 3.53
N LEU A 103 -5.11 -13.58 3.33
CA LEU A 103 -6.03 -12.55 2.85
C LEU A 103 -6.20 -11.42 3.88
N ALA A 104 -6.26 -11.76 5.17
CA ALA A 104 -6.31 -10.75 6.23
C ALA A 104 -5.03 -9.89 6.25
N THR A 105 -3.85 -10.50 6.11
CA THR A 105 -2.59 -9.77 5.96
C THR A 105 -2.62 -8.87 4.72
N ALA A 106 -3.06 -9.39 3.56
CA ALA A 106 -3.14 -8.59 2.34
C ALA A 106 -4.05 -7.35 2.52
N VAL A 107 -5.17 -7.49 3.21
CA VAL A 107 -6.06 -6.36 3.56
C VAL A 107 -5.34 -5.33 4.42
N GLN A 108 -4.56 -5.75 5.42
CA GLN A 108 -3.77 -4.83 6.24
C GLN A 108 -2.71 -4.10 5.43
N GLU A 109 -2.02 -4.80 4.52
CA GLU A 109 -1.04 -4.19 3.63
C GLU A 109 -1.68 -3.16 2.68
N LEU A 110 -2.87 -3.44 2.14
CA LEU A 110 -3.61 -2.49 1.30
C LEU A 110 -3.98 -1.23 2.07
N HIS A 111 -4.48 -1.36 3.30
CA HIS A 111 -4.77 -0.20 4.16
C HIS A 111 -3.50 0.57 4.53
N GLY A 112 -2.41 -0.14 4.82
CA GLY A 112 -1.10 0.46 5.09
C GLY A 112 -0.58 1.28 3.91
N ALA A 113 -0.69 0.74 2.70
CA ALA A 113 -0.34 1.43 1.46
C ALA A 113 -1.25 2.64 1.19
N ALA A 114 -2.57 2.51 1.37
CA ALA A 114 -3.51 3.63 1.25
C ALA A 114 -3.19 4.77 2.23
N ALA A 115 -2.86 4.44 3.48
CA ALA A 115 -2.45 5.42 4.48
C ALA A 115 -1.12 6.10 4.11
N ALA A 116 -0.17 5.38 3.51
CA ALA A 116 1.09 5.95 3.02
C ALA A 116 0.85 6.95 1.89
N LEU A 117 -0.02 6.63 0.93
CA LEU A 117 -0.36 7.52 -0.18
C LEU A 117 -1.04 8.81 0.30
N ARG A 118 -1.95 8.71 1.28
CA ARG A 118 -2.57 9.89 1.90
C ARG A 118 -1.56 10.81 2.55
N ARG A 119 -0.64 10.24 3.35
CA ARG A 119 0.45 11.01 3.97
C ARG A 119 1.31 11.72 2.92
N GLN A 120 1.61 11.05 1.80
CA GLN A 120 2.35 11.67 0.70
C GLN A 120 1.56 12.84 0.09
N ALA A 121 0.27 12.67 -0.17
CA ALA A 121 -0.59 13.74 -0.68
C ALA A 121 -0.60 14.97 0.24
N ASP A 122 -0.68 14.76 1.56
CA ASP A 122 -0.68 15.86 2.53
C ASP A 122 0.67 16.58 2.58
N VAL A 123 1.78 15.83 2.46
CA VAL A 123 3.13 16.41 2.35
C VAL A 123 3.23 17.28 1.10
N TYR A 124 2.83 16.78 -0.06
CA TYR A 124 2.83 17.55 -1.31
C TYR A 124 1.98 18.82 -1.21
N GLN A 125 0.77 18.73 -0.66
CA GLN A 125 -0.12 19.88 -0.51
C GLN A 125 0.48 20.94 0.42
N SER A 126 1.13 20.53 1.51
CA SER A 126 1.79 21.47 2.44
C SER A 126 3.00 22.18 1.81
N GLN A 127 3.77 21.48 0.98
CA GLN A 127 4.92 22.03 0.27
C GLN A 127 4.47 23.04 -0.79
N ASP A 128 3.41 22.72 -1.54
CA ASP A 128 2.86 23.59 -2.57
C ASP A 128 2.30 24.90 -1.98
N ALA A 129 1.58 24.81 -0.86
CA ALA A 129 1.09 25.98 -0.13
C ALA A 129 2.24 26.86 0.40
N ALA A 130 3.29 26.25 0.96
CA ALA A 130 4.47 26.96 1.45
C ALA A 130 5.22 27.68 0.32
N LEU A 131 5.38 27.03 -0.83
CA LEU A 131 6.02 27.60 -2.00
C LEU A 131 5.20 28.77 -2.56
N SER A 132 3.88 28.59 -2.71
CA SER A 132 2.97 29.64 -3.17
C SER A 132 2.97 30.86 -2.26
N GLY A 133 3.02 30.64 -0.93
CA GLY A 133 3.15 31.70 0.05
C GLY A 133 4.47 32.46 -0.06
N ALA A 134 5.59 31.75 -0.24
CA ALA A 134 6.90 32.37 -0.43
C ALA A 134 6.97 33.21 -1.72
N LEU A 135 6.39 32.71 -2.82
CA LEU A 135 6.32 33.45 -4.08
C LEU A 135 5.47 34.72 -3.96
N SER A 136 4.35 34.65 -3.24
CA SER A 136 3.45 35.81 -3.02
C SER A 136 4.06 36.90 -2.14
N GLN A 137 5.11 36.60 -1.37
CA GLN A 137 5.81 37.57 -0.51
C GLN A 137 6.96 38.29 -1.23
N HIS A 138 7.43 37.76 -2.37
CA HIS A 138 8.57 38.28 -3.12
C HIS A 138 8.19 38.90 -4.48
N GLY A 139 6.90 38.90 -4.83
CA GLY A 139 6.34 39.59 -6.00
C GLY A 139 5.49 40.77 -5.56
#